data_AF-A0A0F0FM98-F1
#
_entry.id   AF-A0A0F0FM98-F1
#
_cell.length_a   1.000
_cell.length_b   1.000
_cell.length_c   1.000
_cell.angle_alpha   90.00
_cell.angle_beta   90.00
_cell.angle_gamma   90.00
#
_symmetry.space_group_name_H-M   'P 1'
#
loop_
_entity.id
_entity.type
_entity.pdbx_description
1 polymer ?
#
loop_
_entity_poly.entity_id
_entity_poly.type
_entity_poly.pdbx_seq_one_letter_code
_entity_poly.pdbx_strand_id
1 'polypeptide(L)'
;MYDYPRYNITAQRAGRDTFLTAHAASESPLSLAAEKTAQRNALLSVAIENAAGGTFCNLTEETQGHLLSLATVLAHETLVLSELAALDEQGEGGEG
;
A
#
# COMPACT_ATOMS: atom_id res chain seq x y z
N MET A 1 -4.39 -30.37 19.70
CA MET A 1 -4.96 -29.08 19.26
C MET A 1 -5.76 -29.38 18.00
N TYR A 2 -7.05 -29.03 17.95
CA TYR A 2 -7.88 -29.28 16.78
C TYR A 2 -8.17 -27.94 16.12
N ASP A 3 -7.77 -27.81 14.86
CA ASP A 3 -7.98 -26.64 14.02
C ASP A 3 -9.10 -26.93 13.01
N TYR A 4 -10.03 -26.01 12.88
CA TYR A 4 -11.18 -26.12 11.96
C TYR A 4 -11.24 -24.88 11.06
N PRO A 5 -10.36 -24.78 10.05
CA PRO A 5 -10.40 -23.67 9.12
C PRO A 5 -11.64 -23.80 8.23
N ARG A 6 -12.59 -22.89 8.38
CA ARG A 6 -13.73 -22.72 7.46
C ARG A 6 -13.97 -21.24 7.23
N TYR A 7 -14.08 -20.85 5.96
CA TYR A 7 -14.44 -19.48 5.54
C TYR A 7 -13.53 -18.40 6.15
N ASN A 8 -12.21 -18.59 6.05
CA ASN A 8 -11.19 -17.72 6.61
C ASN A 8 -11.29 -17.51 8.13
N ILE A 9 -11.98 -18.37 8.87
CA ILE A 9 -12.02 -18.32 10.33
C ILE A 9 -11.27 -19.53 10.87
N THR A 10 -10.28 -19.28 11.72
CA THR A 10 -9.57 -20.28 12.51
C THR A 10 -10.14 -20.27 13.92
N ALA A 11 -10.60 -21.42 14.40
CA ALA A 11 -11.06 -21.58 15.77
C ALA A 11 -10.05 -22.43 16.55
N GLN A 12 -9.40 -21.84 17.56
CA GLN A 12 -8.43 -22.52 18.41
C GLN A 12 -9.02 -22.71 19.80
N ARG A 13 -9.09 -23.96 20.28
CA ARG A 13 -9.54 -24.29 21.64
C ARG A 13 -8.35 -24.52 22.57
N ALA A 14 -8.19 -23.68 23.58
CA ALA A 14 -7.18 -23.81 24.63
C ALA A 14 -7.88 -24.11 25.96
N GLY A 15 -8.02 -25.39 26.28
CA GLY A 15 -8.75 -25.84 27.47
C GLY A 15 -10.24 -25.49 27.40
N ARG A 16 -10.67 -24.55 28.24
CA ARG A 16 -12.07 -24.10 28.35
C ARG A 16 -12.38 -22.90 27.44
N ASP A 17 -11.34 -22.21 26.97
CA ASP A 17 -11.46 -21.02 26.13
C ASP A 17 -11.40 -21.38 24.65
N THR A 18 -12.13 -20.62 23.83
CA THR A 18 -12.15 -20.75 22.37
C THR A 18 -11.81 -19.40 21.76
N PHE A 19 -10.70 -19.35 21.04
CA PHE A 19 -10.25 -18.19 20.27
C PHE A 19 -10.75 -18.32 18.83
N LEU A 20 -11.30 -17.24 18.29
CA LEU A 20 -11.76 -17.16 16.90
C LEU A 20 -10.92 -16.08 16.21
N THR A 21 -10.15 -16.49 15.21
CA THR A 21 -9.35 -15.59 14.37
C THR A 21 -10.01 -15.52 13.00
N ALA A 22 -10.48 -14.35 12.59
CA ALA A 22 -10.98 -14.11 11.25
C ALA A 22 -9.85 -13.53 10.39
N HIS A 23 -9.54 -14.21 9.30
CA HIS A 23 -8.59 -13.80 8.28
C HIS A 23 -9.35 -13.07 7.17
N ALA A 24 -8.99 -11.82 6.91
CA ALA A 24 -9.42 -11.12 5.71
C ALA A 24 -8.24 -11.08 4.75
N ALA A 25 -8.49 -11.26 3.44
CA ALA A 25 -7.47 -11.01 2.44
C ALA A 25 -7.19 -9.50 2.41
N SER A 26 -6.20 -9.04 3.19
CA SER A 26 -5.68 -7.68 3.10
C SER A 26 -4.77 -7.58 1.89
N GLU A 27 -4.91 -6.51 1.10
CA GLU A 27 -3.91 -6.18 0.08
C GLU A 27 -2.55 -6.09 0.74
N SER A 28 -1.54 -6.78 0.18
CA SER A 28 -0.21 -6.76 0.77
C SER A 28 0.36 -5.34 0.72
N PRO A 29 1.15 -4.91 1.74
CA PRO A 29 1.80 -3.61 1.72
C PRO A 29 2.59 -3.36 0.42
N LEU A 30 3.20 -4.42 -0.15
CA LEU A 30 3.89 -4.37 -1.43
C LEU A 30 2.95 -4.10 -2.62
N SER A 31 1.78 -4.73 -2.66
CA SER A 31 0.78 -4.46 -3.71
C SER A 31 0.31 -3.01 -3.66
N LEU A 32 0.07 -2.50 -2.45
CA LEU A 32 -0.34 -1.11 -2.26
C LEU A 32 0.80 -0.13 -2.62
N ALA A 33 2.05 -0.44 -2.28
CA ALA A 33 3.21 0.36 -2.67
C ALA A 33 3.35 0.46 -4.20
N ALA A 34 3.11 -0.64 -4.92
CA ALA A 34 3.13 -0.68 -6.37
C ALA A 34 2.02 0.19 -6.98
N GLU A 35 0.80 0.15 -6.43
CA GLU A 35 -0.29 1.01 -6.86
C GLU A 35 0.04 2.50 -6.67
N LYS A 36 0.54 2.88 -5.49
CA LYS A 36 0.94 4.27 -5.20
C LYS A 36 2.04 4.76 -6.12
N THR A 37 2.98 3.88 -6.46
CA THR A 37 4.02 4.17 -7.46
C THR A 37 3.43 4.39 -8.85
N ALA A 38 2.46 3.57 -9.25
CA ALA A 38 1.77 3.72 -10.53
C ALA A 38 0.97 5.04 -10.60
N GLN A 39 0.24 5.38 -9.53
CA GLN A 39 -0.49 6.66 -9.41
C GLN A 39 0.47 7.86 -9.53
N ARG A 40 1.62 7.80 -8.85
CA ARG A 40 2.66 8.84 -8.94
C ARG A 40 3.23 8.95 -10.36
N ASN A 41 3.54 7.83 -11.00
CA ASN A 41 4.06 7.83 -12.38
C ASN A 41 3.03 8.37 -13.37
N ALA A 42 1.76 8.00 -13.24
CA ALA A 42 0.69 8.55 -14.07
C ALA A 42 0.58 10.07 -13.90
N LEU A 43 0.63 10.56 -12.66
CA LEU A 43 0.61 11.99 -12.35
C LEU A 43 1.77 12.75 -13.01
N LEU A 44 2.99 12.20 -12.92
CA LEU A 44 4.18 12.79 -13.54
C LEU A 44 4.12 12.74 -15.08
N SER A 45 3.63 11.65 -15.67
CA SER A 45 3.44 11.55 -17.13
C SER A 45 2.45 12.59 -17.63
N VAL A 46 1.30 12.73 -16.96
CA VAL A 46 0.31 13.77 -17.30
C VAL A 46 0.91 15.17 -17.14
N ALA A 47 1.72 15.41 -16.11
CA ALA A 47 2.41 16.68 -15.94
C ALA A 47 3.39 16.98 -17.10
N ILE A 48 4.17 15.98 -17.51
CA ILE A 48 5.14 16.09 -18.62
C ILE A 48 4.42 16.33 -19.95
N GLU A 49 3.35 15.59 -20.25
CA GLU A 49 2.56 15.73 -21.48
C GLU A 49 1.93 17.13 -21.56
N ASN A 50 1.38 17.61 -20.45
CA ASN A 50 0.89 18.98 -20.37
C ASN A 50 2.03 19.99 -20.58
N ALA A 51 3.26 19.72 -20.11
CA ALA A 51 4.38 20.65 -20.22
C ALA A 51 4.92 20.71 -21.64
N ALA A 52 5.03 19.55 -22.30
CA ALA A 52 5.43 19.44 -23.70
C ALA A 52 4.42 20.12 -24.64
N GLY A 53 3.12 20.09 -24.30
CA GLY A 53 2.07 20.84 -25.01
C GLY A 53 2.03 22.34 -24.72
N GLY A 54 2.91 22.86 -23.85
CA GLY A 54 2.90 24.25 -23.37
C GLY A 54 1.78 24.56 -22.36
N THR A 55 0.89 23.61 -22.08
CA THR A 55 -0.27 23.73 -21.19
C THR A 55 0.12 23.72 -19.71
N PHE A 56 1.21 23.05 -19.32
CA PHE A 56 1.64 23.00 -17.92
C PHE A 56 2.17 24.35 -17.43
N CYS A 57 2.87 25.09 -18.29
CA CYS A 57 3.25 26.48 -18.03
C CYS A 57 2.04 27.42 -17.99
N ASN A 58 0.89 26.99 -18.53
CA ASN A 58 -0.39 27.69 -18.43
C ASN A 58 -1.21 27.27 -17.19
N LEU A 59 -0.77 26.25 -16.44
CA LEU A 59 -1.36 25.95 -15.13
C LEU A 59 -0.96 27.04 -14.14
N THR A 60 -1.87 27.39 -13.25
CA THR A 60 -1.56 28.32 -12.16
C THR A 60 -0.46 27.74 -11.27
N GLU A 61 0.38 28.61 -10.71
CA GLU A 61 1.45 28.22 -9.77
C GLU A 61 0.89 27.38 -8.60
N GLU A 62 -0.32 27.70 -8.14
CA GLU A 62 -1.07 26.92 -7.15
C GLU A 62 -1.33 25.47 -7.61
N THR A 63 -1.79 25.27 -8.86
CA THR A 63 -2.04 23.94 -9.40
C THR A 63 -0.75 23.13 -9.53
N GLN A 64 0.34 23.76 -9.96
CA GLN A 64 1.65 23.11 -10.02
C GLN A 64 2.13 22.72 -8.61
N GLY A 65 1.97 23.60 -7.63
CA GLY A 65 2.28 23.34 -6.23
C GLY A 65 1.50 22.16 -5.66
N HIS A 66 0.20 22.08 -5.94
CA HIS A 66 -0.63 20.95 -5.52
C HIS A 66 -0.22 19.62 -6.17
N LEU A 67 0.13 19.61 -7.45
CA LEU A 67 0.62 18.42 -8.13
C LEU A 67 1.93 17.90 -7.54
N LEU A 68 2.88 18.81 -7.26
CA LEU A 68 4.14 18.46 -6.61
C LEU A 68 3.94 17.97 -5.17
N SER A 69 3.02 18.59 -4.42
CA SER A 69 2.64 18.15 -3.09
C SER A 69 2.04 16.74 -3.14
N LEU A 70 1.14 16.46 -4.08
CA LEU A 70 0.52 15.15 -4.25
C LEU A 70 1.56 14.07 -4.64
N ALA A 71 2.47 14.39 -5.56
CA ALA A 71 3.56 13.49 -5.93
C ALA A 71 4.48 13.16 -4.74
N THR A 72 4.69 14.13 -3.84
CA THR A 72 5.48 13.96 -2.63
C THR A 72 4.78 13.05 -1.62
N VAL A 73 3.47 13.25 -1.41
CA VAL A 73 2.65 12.39 -0.55
C VAL A 73 2.66 10.95 -1.05
N LEU A 74 2.42 10.73 -2.35
CA LEU A 74 2.45 9.39 -2.95
C LEU A 74 3.82 8.71 -2.80
N ALA A 75 4.92 9.47 -2.95
CA ALA A 75 6.26 8.93 -2.74
C ALA A 75 6.50 8.51 -1.28
N HIS A 76 6.01 9.30 -0.33
CA HIS A 76 6.10 8.98 1.09
C HIS A 76 5.26 7.74 1.45
N GLU A 77 4.03 7.64 0.95
CA GLU A 77 3.19 6.45 1.14
C GLU A 77 3.84 5.19 0.56
N THR A 78 4.42 5.26 -0.64
CA THR A 78 5.18 4.14 -1.22
C THR A 78 6.36 3.72 -0.33
N LEU A 79 7.11 4.67 0.24
CA LEU A 79 8.23 4.36 1.14
C LEU A 79 7.76 3.60 2.38
N VAL A 80 6.76 4.13 3.08
CA VAL A 80 6.21 3.51 4.30
C VAL A 80 5.68 2.11 4.01
N LEU A 81 4.98 1.93 2.89
CA LEU A 81 4.45 0.62 2.48
C LEU A 81 5.54 -0.37 2.09
N SER A 82 6.63 0.10 1.49
CA SER A 82 7.80 -0.74 1.17
C SER A 82 8.54 -1.15 2.43
N GLU A 83 8.66 -0.25 3.42
CA GLU A 83 9.23 -0.56 4.73
C GLU A 83 8.38 -1.59 5.48
N LEU A 84 7.05 -1.44 5.47
CA LEU A 84 6.12 -2.41 6.05
C LEU A 84 6.23 -3.78 5.37
N ALA A 85 6.34 -3.82 4.03
CA ALA A 85 6.57 -5.07 3.31
C ALA A 85 7.89 -5.75 3.71
N ALA A 86 8.97 -4.98 3.89
CA ALA A 86 10.26 -5.51 4.32
C ALA A 86 10.25 -6.06 5.76
N LEU A 87 9.38 -5.53 6.64
CA LEU A 87 9.18 -6.03 8.00
C LEU A 87 8.35 -7.32 8.01
N ASP A 88 7.37 -7.44 7.11
CA ASP A 88 6.53 -8.63 6.96
C ASP A 88 7.38 -9.85 6.54
N GLU A 89 8.26 -9.68 5.55
CA GLU A 89 9.19 -10.74 5.11
C GLU A 89 10.22 -11.15 6.20
N GLN A 90 10.54 -10.25 7.14
CA GLN A 90 11.44 -10.57 8.27
C GLN A 90 10.73 -11.32 9.40
N GLY A 91 9.41 -11.16 9.53
CA GLY A 91 8.60 -11.85 10.54
C GLY A 91 8.34 -13.33 10.22
N GLU A 92 8.30 -13.70 8.94
CA GLU A 92 8.05 -15.08 8.49
C GLU A 92 9.28 -16.00 8.61
N GLY A 93 10.47 -15.47 8.92
CA GLY A 93 11.70 -16.25 9.14
C GLY A 93 11.93 -16.74 10.58
N GLY A 94 10.98 -16.52 11.49
CA GLY A 94 11.14 -16.69 12.94
C GLY A 94 10.49 -17.91 13.58
N GLU A 95 9.84 -18.81 12.83
CA GLU A 95 9.29 -20.06 13.37
C GLU A 95 10.10 -21.25 12.86
N GLY A 96 11.10 -21.64 13.65
CA GLY A 96 11.77 -22.94 13.59
C GLY A 96 11.22 -23.91 14.65
#